data_AF-A0A931RR27-F1
#
_entry.id   AF-A0A931RR27-F1
#
_cell.length_a   1.000
_cell.length_b   1.000
_cell.length_c   1.000
_cell.angle_alpha   90.00
_cell.angle_beta   90.00
_cell.angle_gamma   90.00
#
_symmetry.space_group_name_H-M   'P 1'
#
loop_
_entity.id
_entity.type
_entity.pdbx_description
1 polymer ?
#
loop_
_entity_poly.entity_id
_entity_poly.type
_entity_poly.pdbx_seq_one_letter_code
_entity_poly.pdbx_strand_id
1 'polypeptide(L)' 'MAKYGKQSQEKVRQSMSEYKKGKLKSGRNGKKVKSRKQAIAIGLSQARKEGVKVPPPKNREKAG' A
#
# COMPACT_ATOMS: atom_id res chain seq x y z
N MET A 1 -20.60 -2.98 5.81
CA MET A 1 -19.28 -2.75 6.45
C MET A 1 -18.30 -2.23 5.41
N ALA A 2 -17.44 -1.25 5.73
CA ALA A 2 -16.45 -0.75 4.77
C ALA A 2 -15.54 -1.88 4.27
N LYS A 3 -15.26 -1.91 2.95
CA LYS A 3 -14.38 -2.91 2.32
C LYS A 3 -12.94 -2.83 2.86
N TYR A 4 -12.51 -1.64 3.29
CA TYR A 4 -11.19 -1.35 3.85
C TYR A 4 -11.35 -0.93 5.32
N GLY A 5 -10.53 -1.47 6.22
CA GLY A 5 -10.51 -1.04 7.63
C GLY A 5 -9.94 0.38 7.79
N LYS A 6 -10.31 1.10 8.85
CA LYS A 6 -9.81 2.46 9.12
C LYS A 6 -8.28 2.52 9.14
N GLN A 7 -7.64 1.57 9.82
CA GLN A 7 -6.19 1.44 9.88
C GLN A 7 -5.54 1.29 8.49
N SER A 8 -6.22 0.65 7.53
CA SER A 8 -5.68 0.50 6.17
C SER A 8 -5.69 1.82 5.41
N GLN A 9 -6.70 2.66 5.65
CA GLN A 9 -6.76 4.01 5.10
C GLN A 9 -5.67 4.90 5.69
N GLU A 10 -5.38 4.76 6.98
CA GLU A 10 -4.29 5.49 7.66
C GLU A 10 -2.92 5.12 7.09
N LYS A 11 -2.65 3.82 6.86
CA LYS A 11 -1.40 3.36 6.24
C LYS A 11 -1.22 3.89 4.82
N VAL A 12 -2.29 3.88 4.03
CA VAL A 12 -2.28 4.50 2.69
C VAL A 12 -2.04 6.01 2.79
N ARG A 13 -2.65 6.70 3.76
CA ARG A 13 -2.46 8.13 3.98
C ARG A 13 -1.01 8.46 4.38
N GLN A 14 -0.39 7.64 5.22
CA GLN A 14 1.03 7.77 5.60
C GLN A 14 1.93 7.61 4.39
N SER A 15 1.80 6.50 3.66
CA SER A 15 2.55 6.26 2.40
C SER A 15 2.37 7.40 1.40
N MET A 16 1.14 7.88 1.23
CA MET A 16 0.85 9.01 0.35
C MET A 16 1.48 10.32 0.82
N SER A 17 1.59 10.54 2.12
CA SER A 17 2.24 11.72 2.69
C SER A 17 3.76 11.68 2.46
N GLU A 18 4.39 10.51 2.63
CA GLU A 18 5.81 10.31 2.32
C GLU A 18 6.10 10.45 0.83
N TYR A 19 5.19 9.96 -0.02
CA TYR A 19 5.28 10.14 -1.48
C TYR A 19 5.23 11.62 -1.86
N LYS A 20 4.26 12.38 -1.32
CA LYS A 20 4.15 13.83 -1.54
C LYS A 20 5.40 14.59 -1.08
N LYS A 21 6.09 14.09 -0.05
CA LYS A 21 7.37 14.63 0.44
C LYS A 21 8.59 14.17 -0.36
N GLY A 22 8.43 13.29 -1.36
CA GLY A 22 9.54 12.73 -2.14
C GLY A 22 10.44 11.76 -1.36
N LYS A 23 9.97 11.23 -0.22
CA LYS A 23 10.73 10.39 0.71
C LYS A 23 10.39 8.90 0.57
N LEU A 24 9.23 8.56 0.01
CA LEU A 24 8.79 7.17 -0.10
C LEU A 24 9.72 6.38 -1.04
N LYS A 25 10.25 5.27 -0.52
CA LYS A 25 11.11 4.32 -1.24
C LYS A 25 10.40 2.99 -1.40
N SER A 26 10.76 2.26 -2.46
CA SER A 26 10.21 0.94 -2.77
C SER A 26 11.23 -0.17 -2.51
N GLY A 27 10.77 -1.22 -1.83
CA GLY A 27 11.41 -2.55 -1.77
C GLY A 27 12.88 -2.57 -1.31
N ARG A 28 13.55 -3.68 -1.66
CA ARG A 28 14.94 -3.99 -1.29
C ARG A 28 15.97 -3.03 -1.90
N ASN A 29 15.66 -2.46 -3.07
CA ASN A 29 16.61 -1.63 -3.82
C ASN A 29 16.50 -0.14 -3.46
N GLY A 30 15.62 0.24 -2.53
CA GLY A 30 15.51 1.61 -2.02
C GLY A 30 15.16 2.69 -3.05
N LYS A 31 14.66 2.30 -4.23
CA LYS A 31 14.33 3.24 -5.32
C LYS A 31 13.17 4.14 -4.91
N LYS A 32 13.27 5.44 -5.16
CA LYS A 32 12.18 6.39 -4.92
C LYS A 32 10.94 5.98 -5.70
N VAL A 33 9.78 6.09 -5.05
CA VAL A 33 8.49 5.81 -5.67
C VAL A 33 8.16 6.91 -6.67
N LYS A 34 7.87 6.51 -7.91
CA LYS A 34 7.62 7.45 -9.02
C LYS A 34 6.15 7.67 -9.31
N SER A 35 5.26 6.83 -8.76
CA SER A 35 3.83 6.91 -9.08
C SER A 35 2.95 6.83 -7.83
N ARG A 36 1.86 7.60 -7.87
CA ARG A 36 0.81 7.60 -6.84
C ARG A 36 0.17 6.21 -6.66
N LYS A 37 -0.05 5.48 -7.77
CA LYS A 37 -0.57 4.11 -7.73
C LYS A 37 0.36 3.18 -6.93
N GLN A 38 1.67 3.30 -7.14
CA GLN A 38 2.67 2.52 -6.40
C GLN A 38 2.70 2.89 -4.92
N ALA A 39 2.57 4.18 -4.56
CA ALA A 39 2.48 4.60 -3.17
C ALA A 39 1.26 3.99 -2.45
N ILE A 40 0.09 3.99 -3.10
CA ILE A 40 -1.12 3.35 -2.57
C ILE A 40 -0.92 1.84 -2.40
N ALA A 41 -0.30 1.18 -3.39
CA ALA A 41 0.00 -0.25 -3.31
C ALA A 41 0.94 -0.60 -2.15
N ILE A 42 1.93 0.24 -1.87
CA ILE A 42 2.83 0.07 -0.72
C ILE A 42 2.04 0.20 0.59
N GLY A 43 1.22 1.24 0.74
CA GLY A 43 0.40 1.42 1.95
C GLY A 43 -0.60 0.26 2.17
N LEU A 44 -1.23 -0.24 1.11
CA LEU A 44 -2.10 -1.43 1.18
C LEU A 44 -1.31 -2.70 1.52
N SER A 45 -0.08 -2.84 1.04
CA SER A 45 0.80 -3.97 1.35
C SER A 45 1.26 -3.96 2.81
N GLN A 46 1.62 -2.78 3.35
CA GLN A 46 1.93 -2.58 4.76
C GLN A 46 0.73 -2.93 5.66
N ALA A 47 -0.46 -2.43 5.31
CA ALA A 47 -1.69 -2.75 6.04
C ALA A 47 -1.98 -4.25 6.07
N ARG A 48 -1.77 -4.97 4.96
CA ARG A 48 -1.90 -6.44 4.92
C ARG A 48 -0.89 -7.15 5.81
N LYS A 49 0.37 -6.70 5.83
CA LYS A 49 1.42 -7.27 6.68
C LYS A 49 1.11 -7.09 8.16
N GLU A 50 0.46 -6.00 8.53
CA GLU A 50 0.03 -5.70 9.90
C GLU A 50 -1.29 -6.42 10.29
N GLY A 51 -1.83 -7.29 9.43
CA GLY A 51 -3.07 -8.02 9.71
C GLY A 51 -4.33 -7.15 9.63
N VAL A 52 -4.24 -5.93 9.11
CA VAL A 52 -5.38 -5.04 8.97
C VAL A 52 -6.32 -5.57 7.89
N LYS A 53 -7.63 -5.39 8.11
CA LYS A 53 -8.69 -5.74 7.14
C LYS A 53 -8.49 -5.00 5.80
N VAL A 54 -7.91 -5.70 4.83
CA VAL A 54 -7.72 -5.24 3.45
C VAL A 54 -8.24 -6.33 2.51
N PRO A 55 -9.08 -5.98 1.51
CA PRO A 55 -9.59 -6.96 0.57
C PRO A 55 -8.46 -7.58 -0.25
N PRO A 56 -8.58 -8.86 -0.63
CA PRO A 56 -7.60 -9.53 -1.47
C PRO A 56 -7.48 -8.80 -2.83
N PRO A 57 -6.29 -8.78 -3.45
CA PRO A 57 -6.15 -8.23 -4.79
C PRO A 57 -7.01 -9.05 -5.76
N LYS A 58 -7.76 -8.36 -6.65
CA LYS A 58 -8.68 -9.01 -7.60
C LYS A 58 -8.03 -10.02 -8.54
N ASN A 59 -6.75 -9.86 -8.90
CA ASN A 59 -6.07 -10.70 -9.89
C ASN A 59 -5.29 -11.90 -9.31
N ARG A 60 -5.75 -12.49 -8.20
CA ARG A 60 -5.13 -13.72 -7.67
C ARG A 60 -5.63 -15.01 -8.36
N GLU A 61 -6.28 -14.91 -9.52
CA GLU A 61 -6.79 -16.07 -10.27
C GLU A 61 -5.76 -16.85 -11.10
N LYS A 62 -4.48 -16.46 -11.18
CA LYS A 62 -3.46 -17.29 -11.86
C LYS A 62 -2.11 -17.25 -11.16
N ALA A 63 -1.89 -18.23 -10.30
CA ALA A 63 -0.58 -18.80 -10.01
C ALA A 63 -0.80 -20.25 -9.56
N GLY A 64 -1.27 -21.07 -10.51
CA GLY A 64 -0.98 -22.50 -10.55
C GLY A 64 0.19 -22.72 -11.50
#